data_AF-A0A848G3W5-F1
#
_entry.id   AF-A0A848G3W5-F1
#
_cell.length_a   1.000
_cell.length_b   1.000
_cell.length_c   1.000
_cell.angle_alpha   90.00
_cell.angle_beta   90.00
_cell.angle_gamma   90.00
#
_symmetry.space_group_name_H-M   'P 1'
#
loop_
_entity.id
_entity.type
_entity.pdbx_description
1 polymer ?
#
loop_
_entity_poly.entity_id
_entity_poly.type
_entity_poly.pdbx_seq_one_letter_code
_entity_poly.pdbx_strand_id
1 'polypeptide(L)'
;MNSFNPRDRRAWRRIACGLLAVLLVAAAYLGWSRGFREEPQPAWVFETPDSRYRYGSIGAEHEAGIPYWIFYVLPRVFPEKFRQDGQVVAGGYAALGVAWEQGQELPVGFTKKTIGFPRVANNCAVCHTTSYRVSADSNPVFVSGGPGHTLNLQNFFRLLIDCARDPRFNADILMAEINRVTKLDLIDRLLYRFVIIPMTRQRLLEREAQFAWIYRPDFPDWGRGRDDGMNLTKYLLIRAPMDETYGPADIPAIWNLAKYKAETGQLPNYAGDTHDVHSVMIDSALGVMAAAPADPEDFRKQMAWLQDFLSRLPPPKYPFPVDGDKAAAGRAIFAAECAACHAGTRVGTRIPLAEAGTDPGRLESWNPDAARAANRIVGKMGIERKGLVEAPLPGYKIPFLDGIWLRAPYLHNGAVPTLRDLLEPPERRPRVFWRGYDVYDPVKVGFVSDGEEARRAGSRLDTAERGNGNGGHNFGTGLAPADKERLVEYLKTL
;
A
#
# COMPACT_ATOMS: atom_id res chain seq x y z
N MET A 1 39.68 -63.49 -23.19
CA MET A 1 38.29 -63.03 -22.97
C MET A 1 37.94 -63.28 -21.50
N ASN A 2 38.08 -62.26 -20.64
CA ASN A 2 37.77 -62.40 -19.21
C ASN A 2 36.24 -62.42 -19.01
N SER A 3 35.71 -63.57 -18.62
CA SER A 3 34.33 -63.74 -18.20
C SER A 3 34.12 -63.06 -16.83
N PHE A 4 33.49 -61.88 -16.83
CA PHE A 4 33.08 -61.21 -15.58
C PHE A 4 32.14 -62.13 -14.77
N ASN A 5 32.53 -62.41 -13.53
CA ASN A 5 31.82 -63.29 -12.61
C ASN A 5 30.42 -62.72 -12.28
N PRO A 6 29.32 -63.51 -12.38
CA PRO A 6 27.96 -63.02 -12.14
C PRO A 6 27.69 -62.49 -10.72
N ARG A 7 28.54 -62.82 -9.72
CA ARG A 7 28.48 -62.20 -8.37
C ARG A 7 28.94 -60.73 -8.37
N ASP A 8 29.97 -60.40 -9.15
CA ASP A 8 30.50 -59.02 -9.25
C ASP A 8 29.50 -58.11 -9.96
N ARG A 9 28.76 -58.63 -10.97
CA ARG A 9 27.68 -57.88 -11.64
C ARG A 9 26.55 -57.48 -10.69
N ARG A 10 26.21 -58.31 -9.69
CA ARG A 10 25.19 -57.96 -8.68
C ARG A 10 25.71 -56.94 -7.67
N ALA A 11 26.98 -57.04 -7.29
CA ALA A 11 27.63 -56.06 -6.42
C ALA A 11 27.74 -54.68 -7.09
N TRP A 12 28.23 -54.62 -8.34
CA TRP A 12 28.29 -53.39 -9.13
C TRP A 12 26.91 -52.78 -9.40
N ARG A 13 25.88 -53.60 -9.66
CA ARG A 13 24.49 -53.12 -9.77
C ARG A 13 23.99 -52.53 -8.46
N ARG A 14 24.26 -53.17 -7.31
CA ARG A 14 23.88 -52.63 -5.99
C ARG A 14 24.59 -51.32 -5.67
N ILE A 15 25.88 -51.20 -6.00
CA ILE A 15 26.67 -49.97 -5.85
C ILE A 15 26.11 -48.87 -6.76
N ALA A 16 25.85 -49.18 -8.04
CA ALA A 16 25.27 -48.23 -8.98
C ALA A 16 23.86 -47.78 -8.56
N CYS A 17 23.00 -48.70 -8.10
CA CYS A 17 21.68 -48.37 -7.54
C CYS A 17 21.79 -47.51 -6.27
N GLY A 18 22.76 -47.81 -5.39
CA GLY A 18 23.01 -47.01 -4.19
C GLY A 18 23.47 -45.59 -4.52
N LEU A 19 24.41 -45.45 -5.48
CA LEU A 19 24.88 -44.14 -5.96
C LEU A 19 23.74 -43.36 -6.63
N LEU A 20 22.91 -44.01 -7.44
CA LEU A 20 21.75 -43.37 -8.06
C LEU A 20 20.75 -42.90 -6.99
N ALA A 21 20.47 -43.71 -5.96
CA ALA A 21 19.60 -43.32 -4.87
C ALA A 21 20.14 -42.10 -4.11
N VAL A 22 21.45 -42.07 -3.81
CA VAL A 22 22.11 -40.92 -3.17
C VAL A 22 22.02 -39.67 -4.05
N LEU A 23 22.25 -39.79 -5.37
CA LEU A 23 22.11 -38.67 -6.30
C LEU A 23 20.68 -38.15 -6.39
N LEU A 24 19.68 -39.03 -6.39
CA LEU A 24 18.27 -38.65 -6.39
C LEU A 24 17.89 -37.93 -5.10
N VAL A 25 18.35 -38.43 -3.94
CA VAL A 25 18.13 -37.77 -2.64
C VAL A 25 18.82 -36.41 -2.60
N ALA A 26 20.06 -36.31 -3.06
CA ALA A 26 20.79 -35.05 -3.13
C ALA A 26 20.11 -34.04 -4.07
N ALA A 27 19.64 -34.48 -5.24
CA ALA A 27 18.90 -33.64 -6.17
C ALA A 27 17.54 -33.20 -5.59
N ALA A 28 16.82 -34.10 -4.92
CA ALA A 28 15.56 -33.78 -4.24
C ALA A 28 15.77 -32.78 -3.10
N TYR A 29 16.80 -32.97 -2.28
CA TYR A 29 17.17 -32.03 -1.22
C TYR A 29 17.58 -30.67 -1.78
N LEU A 30 18.38 -30.63 -2.85
CA LEU A 30 18.74 -29.38 -3.52
C LEU A 30 17.51 -28.67 -4.08
N GLY A 31 16.63 -29.40 -4.78
CA GLY A 31 15.38 -28.85 -5.30
C GLY A 31 14.47 -28.29 -4.20
N TRP A 32 14.33 -29.00 -3.09
CA TRP A 32 13.60 -28.50 -1.92
C TRP A 32 14.28 -27.26 -1.32
N SER A 33 15.59 -27.32 -1.06
CA SER A 33 16.34 -26.25 -0.41
C SER A 33 16.40 -24.94 -1.21
N ARG A 34 16.46 -25.01 -2.54
CA ARG A 34 16.55 -23.84 -3.44
C ARG A 34 15.22 -23.40 -4.03
N GLY A 35 14.18 -24.23 -3.93
CA GLY A 35 12.85 -23.94 -4.45
C GLY A 35 11.81 -23.57 -3.40
N PHE A 36 11.82 -24.27 -2.26
CA PHE A 36 10.67 -24.31 -1.34
C PHE A 36 11.03 -24.07 0.13
N ARG A 37 12.30 -24.24 0.52
CA ARG A 37 12.72 -24.06 1.92
C ARG A 37 12.48 -22.63 2.37
N GLU A 38 11.70 -22.49 3.42
CA GLU A 38 11.50 -21.22 4.10
C GLU A 38 12.55 -21.01 5.18
N GLU A 39 13.00 -19.77 5.31
CA GLU A 39 13.84 -19.33 6.44
C GLU A 39 13.13 -18.20 7.20
N PRO A 40 13.29 -18.13 8.53
CA PRO A 40 12.75 -17.03 9.31
C PRO A 40 13.39 -15.71 8.85
N GLN A 41 12.61 -14.63 8.89
CA GLN A 41 13.18 -13.30 8.70
C GLN A 41 14.17 -12.97 9.83
N PRO A 42 15.12 -12.05 9.61
CA PRO A 42 16.07 -11.64 10.65
C PRO A 42 15.38 -11.21 11.95
N ALA A 43 16.00 -11.53 13.09
CA ALA A 43 15.42 -11.29 14.42
C ALA A 43 15.04 -9.82 14.67
N TRP A 44 15.80 -8.87 14.11
CA TRP A 44 15.56 -7.43 14.27
C TRP A 44 14.17 -6.98 13.76
N VAL A 45 13.61 -7.70 12.79
CA VAL A 45 12.25 -7.45 12.28
C VAL A 45 11.22 -7.62 13.39
N PHE A 46 11.48 -8.47 14.39
CA PHE A 46 10.54 -8.81 15.45
C PHE A 46 10.93 -8.23 16.82
N GLU A 47 11.99 -7.42 16.91
CA GLU A 47 12.47 -6.82 18.17
C GLU A 47 11.46 -5.85 18.77
N THR A 48 10.72 -5.11 17.95
CA THR A 48 9.65 -4.21 18.40
C THR A 48 8.38 -4.41 17.58
N PRO A 49 7.19 -4.12 18.15
CA PRO A 49 5.94 -4.17 17.39
C PRO A 49 5.96 -3.27 16.15
N ASP A 50 6.60 -2.11 16.25
CA ASP A 50 6.71 -1.16 15.15
C ASP A 50 7.62 -1.68 14.03
N SER A 51 8.78 -2.24 14.38
CA SER A 51 9.66 -2.92 13.41
C SER A 51 8.94 -4.07 12.70
N ARG A 52 8.17 -4.89 13.44
CA ARG A 52 7.39 -5.99 12.87
C ARG A 52 6.32 -5.47 11.91
N TYR A 53 5.65 -4.38 12.25
CA TYR A 53 4.68 -3.77 11.36
C TYR A 53 5.34 -3.26 10.07
N ARG A 54 6.50 -2.59 10.18
CA ARG A 54 7.20 -1.99 9.04
C ARG A 54 7.86 -3.00 8.11
N TYR A 55 8.37 -4.12 8.63
CA TYR A 55 9.24 -5.03 7.86
C TYR A 55 8.84 -6.52 7.92
N GLY A 56 7.84 -6.86 8.73
CA GLY A 56 7.33 -8.23 8.87
C GLY A 56 6.53 -8.68 7.66
N SER A 57 6.82 -9.88 7.17
CA SER A 57 6.10 -10.55 6.10
C SER A 57 4.69 -10.93 6.54
N ILE A 58 3.74 -10.81 5.61
CA ILE A 58 2.38 -11.35 5.71
C ILE A 58 2.18 -12.59 4.81
N GLY A 59 3.27 -13.15 4.26
CA GLY A 59 3.25 -14.31 3.35
C GLY A 59 3.19 -13.97 1.86
N ALA A 60 3.22 -12.69 1.48
CA ALA A 60 3.14 -12.22 0.10
C ALA A 60 4.26 -12.77 -0.82
N GLU A 61 5.41 -13.12 -0.26
CA GLU A 61 6.59 -13.59 -0.98
C GLU A 61 6.39 -14.92 -1.73
N HIS A 62 5.38 -15.72 -1.35
CA HIS A 62 5.08 -16.98 -2.03
C HIS A 62 4.65 -16.77 -3.49
N GLU A 63 3.79 -15.78 -3.73
CA GLU A 63 3.09 -15.59 -5.01
C GLU A 63 3.43 -14.26 -5.70
N ALA A 64 3.61 -13.18 -4.94
CA ALA A 64 3.93 -11.85 -5.46
C ALA A 64 5.40 -11.44 -5.25
N GLY A 65 6.19 -12.28 -4.58
CA GLY A 65 7.58 -11.98 -4.25
C GLY A 65 8.48 -11.86 -5.48
N ILE A 66 9.13 -10.70 -5.64
CA ILE A 66 10.16 -10.49 -6.66
C ILE A 66 11.49 -11.03 -6.13
N PRO A 67 12.26 -11.86 -6.87
CA PRO A 67 13.57 -12.28 -6.44
C PRO A 67 14.45 -11.08 -6.08
N TYR A 68 15.02 -11.07 -4.87
CA TYR A 68 15.67 -9.89 -4.28
C TYR A 68 16.77 -9.32 -5.18
N TRP A 69 17.62 -10.17 -5.78
CA TRP A 69 18.70 -9.69 -6.63
C TRP A 69 18.21 -9.10 -7.95
N ILE A 70 17.05 -9.52 -8.47
CA ILE A 70 16.42 -8.88 -9.62
C ILE A 70 15.94 -7.48 -9.19
N PHE A 71 15.16 -7.41 -8.11
CA PHE A 71 14.66 -6.15 -7.55
C PHE A 71 15.81 -5.14 -7.32
N TYR A 72 16.87 -5.59 -6.65
CA TYR A 72 18.02 -4.75 -6.30
C TYR A 72 18.71 -4.10 -7.51
N VAL A 73 18.77 -4.78 -8.66
CA VAL A 73 19.46 -4.26 -9.85
C VAL A 73 18.55 -3.47 -10.80
N LEU A 74 17.23 -3.50 -10.63
CA LEU A 74 16.31 -2.77 -11.52
C LEU A 74 16.66 -1.28 -11.67
N PRO A 75 16.99 -0.52 -10.59
CA PRO A 75 17.37 0.89 -10.72
C PRO A 75 18.61 1.14 -11.59
N ARG A 76 19.54 0.18 -11.68
CA ARG A 76 20.75 0.31 -12.51
C ARG A 76 20.47 -0.03 -13.96
N VAL A 77 19.62 -1.02 -14.20
CA VAL A 77 19.32 -1.52 -15.55
C VAL A 77 18.32 -0.62 -16.26
N PHE A 78 17.37 -0.05 -15.51
CA PHE A 78 16.24 0.73 -16.02
C PHE A 78 16.06 2.08 -15.31
N PRO A 79 17.11 2.91 -15.15
CA PRO A 79 17.00 4.17 -14.41
C PRO A 79 15.89 5.09 -14.98
N GLU A 80 15.63 5.02 -16.29
CA GLU A 80 14.61 5.82 -16.98
C GLU A 80 13.15 5.40 -16.71
N LYS A 81 12.93 4.26 -16.04
CA LYS A 81 11.60 3.78 -15.64
C LYS A 81 11.21 4.22 -14.23
N PHE A 82 12.17 4.69 -13.43
CA PHE A 82 11.91 5.25 -12.11
C PHE A 82 11.44 6.69 -12.26
N ARG A 83 10.12 6.84 -12.40
CA ARG A 83 9.47 8.11 -12.73
C ARG A 83 8.69 8.69 -11.56
N GLN A 84 8.79 10.00 -11.43
CA GLN A 84 7.94 10.83 -10.59
C GLN A 84 7.18 11.80 -11.49
N ASP A 85 5.84 11.70 -11.50
CA ASP A 85 4.98 12.56 -12.32
C ASP A 85 5.38 12.60 -13.81
N GLY A 86 5.69 11.43 -14.37
CA GLY A 86 6.16 11.29 -15.75
C GLY A 86 7.64 11.68 -15.99
N GLN A 87 8.31 12.31 -15.02
CA GLN A 87 9.71 12.72 -15.12
C GLN A 87 10.66 11.65 -14.58
N VAL A 88 11.80 11.44 -15.25
CA VAL A 88 12.86 10.57 -14.75
C VAL A 88 13.59 11.28 -13.60
N VAL A 89 13.63 10.65 -12.43
CA VAL A 89 14.32 11.19 -11.26
C VAL A 89 15.40 10.22 -10.79
N ALA A 90 16.53 10.76 -10.32
CA ALA A 90 17.58 9.95 -9.70
C ALA A 90 17.11 9.40 -8.35
N GLY A 91 17.65 8.24 -7.94
CA GLY A 91 17.39 7.66 -6.62
C GLY A 91 16.66 6.31 -6.61
N GLY A 92 16.35 5.74 -7.78
CA GLY A 92 15.74 4.42 -7.87
C GLY A 92 14.38 4.36 -7.17
N TYR A 93 14.19 3.42 -6.25
CA TYR A 93 12.90 3.24 -5.55
C TYR A 93 12.41 4.49 -4.80
N ALA A 94 13.29 5.40 -4.39
CA ALA A 94 12.90 6.68 -3.79
C ALA A 94 12.01 7.54 -4.70
N ALA A 95 12.11 7.38 -6.03
CA ALA A 95 11.24 8.04 -7.01
C ALA A 95 9.74 7.78 -6.75
N LEU A 96 9.44 6.59 -6.22
CA LEU A 96 8.08 6.14 -5.90
C LEU A 96 7.54 6.78 -4.62
N GLY A 97 8.32 7.60 -3.91
CA GLY A 97 7.95 8.25 -2.64
C GLY A 97 7.64 7.26 -1.52
N VAL A 98 8.28 6.10 -1.55
CA VAL A 98 8.26 5.13 -0.44
C VAL A 98 8.94 5.74 0.78
N ALA A 99 8.39 5.50 1.96
CA ALA A 99 9.04 5.86 3.22
C ALA A 99 10.31 4.99 3.39
N TRP A 100 11.47 5.62 3.62
CA TRP A 100 12.74 4.90 3.70
C TRP A 100 13.60 5.42 4.84
N GLU A 101 13.75 4.59 5.87
CA GLU A 101 14.55 4.89 7.05
C GLU A 101 16.05 4.83 6.73
N GLN A 102 16.81 5.76 7.30
CA GLN A 102 18.26 5.77 7.16
C GLN A 102 18.85 4.46 7.69
N GLY A 103 19.74 3.84 6.91
CA GLY A 103 20.42 2.60 7.28
C GLY A 103 19.62 1.32 7.00
N GLN A 104 18.35 1.43 6.58
CA GLN A 104 17.55 0.26 6.20
C GLN A 104 17.78 -0.15 4.75
N GLU A 105 17.94 -1.45 4.53
CA GLU A 105 18.20 -2.02 3.20
C GLU A 105 17.03 -1.82 2.24
N LEU A 106 15.80 -1.96 2.76
CA LEU A 106 14.56 -1.83 2.01
C LEU A 106 13.69 -0.72 2.60
N PRO A 107 12.84 -0.07 1.78
CA PRO A 107 11.88 0.90 2.28
C PRO A 107 10.89 0.28 3.28
N VAL A 108 10.28 1.11 4.12
CA VAL A 108 9.20 0.70 5.01
C VAL A 108 8.08 0.04 4.18
N GLY A 109 7.61 -1.10 4.66
CA GLY A 109 6.58 -1.90 4.01
C GLY A 109 7.07 -2.82 2.91
N PHE A 110 8.38 -2.83 2.61
CA PHE A 110 9.01 -3.86 1.78
C PHE A 110 9.59 -4.93 2.69
N THR A 111 9.19 -6.17 2.46
CA THR A 111 9.58 -7.32 3.28
C THR A 111 10.60 -8.16 2.52
N LYS A 112 11.53 -8.79 3.24
CA LYS A 112 12.51 -9.71 2.66
C LYS A 112 12.44 -11.04 3.40
N LYS A 113 12.04 -12.10 2.70
CA LYS A 113 11.94 -13.47 3.22
C LYS A 113 12.56 -14.46 2.23
N THR A 114 13.24 -15.49 2.74
CA THR A 114 13.78 -16.57 1.91
C THR A 114 12.74 -17.66 1.75
N ILE A 115 12.36 -17.95 0.49
CA ILE A 115 11.55 -19.11 0.09
C ILE A 115 12.27 -19.75 -1.09
N GLY A 116 13.15 -20.70 -0.79
CA GLY A 116 14.19 -21.22 -1.69
C GLY A 116 15.32 -20.23 -1.95
N PHE A 117 14.99 -18.98 -2.28
CA PHE A 117 15.88 -17.85 -2.49
C PHE A 117 15.25 -16.58 -1.90
N PRO A 118 16.02 -15.50 -1.61
CA PRO A 118 15.48 -14.27 -1.05
C PRO A 118 14.52 -13.58 -2.02
N ARG A 119 13.35 -13.20 -1.51
CA ARG A 119 12.31 -12.48 -2.26
C ARG A 119 11.91 -11.22 -1.53
N VAL A 120 11.50 -10.22 -2.29
CA VAL A 120 10.94 -8.97 -1.81
C VAL A 120 9.45 -8.95 -2.11
N ALA A 121 8.64 -8.66 -1.10
CA ALA A 121 7.22 -8.38 -1.27
C ALA A 121 6.83 -7.13 -0.47
N ASN A 122 5.53 -6.86 -0.37
CA ASN A 122 5.01 -5.73 0.37
C ASN A 122 4.07 -6.18 1.50
N ASN A 123 3.99 -5.38 2.55
CA ASN A 123 2.99 -5.49 3.61
C ASN A 123 2.18 -4.18 3.72
N CYS A 124 1.28 -4.09 4.70
CA CYS A 124 0.40 -2.93 4.90
C CYS A 124 1.13 -1.59 5.07
N ALA A 125 2.33 -1.60 5.65
CA ALA A 125 3.09 -0.39 5.99
C ALA A 125 3.56 0.38 4.74
N VAL A 126 3.58 -0.23 3.55
CA VAL A 126 3.96 0.47 2.31
C VAL A 126 2.99 1.60 2.00
N CYS A 127 1.69 1.37 2.21
CA CYS A 127 0.63 2.35 2.05
C CYS A 127 0.38 3.11 3.35
N HIS A 128 0.56 2.47 4.51
CA HIS A 128 0.15 3.03 5.80
C HIS A 128 1.34 3.48 6.67
N THR A 129 2.25 4.24 6.07
CA THR A 129 3.32 4.94 6.79
C THR A 129 3.42 6.37 6.29
N THR A 130 3.16 7.34 7.18
CA THR A 130 3.35 8.76 6.87
C THR A 130 4.81 9.16 7.02
N SER A 131 5.34 9.92 6.07
CA SER A 131 6.56 10.71 6.23
C SER A 131 6.19 12.17 6.45
N TYR A 132 6.78 12.84 7.44
CA TYR A 132 6.69 14.31 7.53
C TYR A 132 8.01 14.92 8.02
N ARG A 133 8.26 16.16 7.62
CA ARG A 133 9.38 17.00 8.01
C ARG A 133 8.85 18.29 8.60
N VAL A 134 9.41 18.70 9.74
CA VAL A 134 9.01 19.95 10.42
C VAL A 134 9.56 21.20 9.72
N SER A 135 10.60 21.02 8.90
CA SER A 135 11.18 22.01 8.00
C SER A 135 11.87 21.32 6.82
N ALA A 136 12.16 22.06 5.75
CA ALA A 136 12.82 21.52 4.56
C ALA A 136 14.21 20.91 4.83
N ASP A 137 14.91 21.33 5.89
CA ASP A 137 16.25 20.85 6.25
C ASP A 137 16.24 19.74 7.32
N SER A 138 15.07 19.42 7.87
CA SER A 138 14.95 18.38 8.89
C SER A 138 14.92 16.97 8.29
N ASN A 139 15.35 15.98 9.08
CA ASN A 139 15.15 14.58 8.73
C ASN A 139 13.66 14.22 8.77
N PRO A 140 13.17 13.33 7.88
CA PRO A 140 11.80 12.85 7.92
C PRO A 140 11.53 12.02 9.19
N VAL A 141 10.35 12.23 9.74
CA VAL A 141 9.75 11.40 10.79
C VAL A 141 8.76 10.45 10.13
N PHE A 142 8.91 9.16 10.41
CA PHE A 142 8.02 8.11 9.90
C PHE A 142 7.03 7.67 10.98
N VAL A 143 5.74 7.67 10.63
CA VAL A 143 4.64 7.33 11.52
C VAL A 143 3.88 6.14 10.96
N SER A 144 3.98 5.00 11.64
CA SER A 144 3.23 3.79 11.31
C SER A 144 1.73 3.96 11.53
N GLY A 145 0.94 3.34 10.66
CA GLY A 145 -0.53 3.44 10.67
C GLY A 145 -1.09 4.75 10.11
N GLY A 146 -0.24 5.71 9.72
CA GLY A 146 -0.67 6.96 9.09
C GLY A 146 -0.83 6.84 7.56
N PRO A 147 -1.42 7.84 6.88
CA PRO A 147 -1.52 7.90 5.43
C PRO A 147 -0.15 7.95 4.73
N GLY A 148 0.12 7.04 3.81
CA GLY A 148 1.29 7.06 2.93
C GLY A 148 1.17 8.10 1.83
N HIS A 149 0.98 9.37 2.19
CA HIS A 149 0.67 10.47 1.27
C HIS A 149 1.76 10.73 0.20
N THR A 150 2.99 10.25 0.44
CA THR A 150 4.10 10.36 -0.50
C THR A 150 4.13 9.22 -1.53
N LEU A 151 3.52 8.07 -1.23
CA LEU A 151 3.61 6.87 -2.08
C LEU A 151 2.94 7.09 -3.44
N ASN A 152 3.61 6.72 -4.53
CA ASN A 152 3.02 6.64 -5.86
C ASN A 152 2.82 5.17 -6.25
N LEU A 153 1.68 4.59 -5.86
CA LEU A 153 1.39 3.18 -6.06
C LEU A 153 1.15 2.83 -7.53
N GLN A 154 0.50 3.71 -8.29
CA GLN A 154 0.28 3.52 -9.72
C GLN A 154 1.60 3.37 -10.48
N ASN A 155 2.58 4.25 -10.19
CA ASN A 155 3.89 4.17 -10.82
C ASN A 155 4.69 2.94 -10.36
N PHE A 156 4.46 2.43 -9.15
CA PHE A 156 5.07 1.17 -8.74
C PHE A 156 4.57 0.00 -9.61
N PHE A 157 3.26 -0.09 -9.87
CA PHE A 157 2.73 -1.11 -10.78
C PHE A 157 3.25 -0.94 -12.21
N ARG A 158 3.22 0.30 -12.74
CA ARG A 158 3.76 0.59 -14.09
C ARG A 158 5.25 0.24 -14.20
N LEU A 159 6.05 0.57 -13.18
CA LEU A 159 7.50 0.27 -13.14
C LEU A 159 7.77 -1.22 -13.35
N LEU A 160 7.06 -2.10 -12.63
CA LEU A 160 7.29 -3.54 -12.73
C LEU A 160 6.95 -4.09 -14.12
N ILE A 161 5.82 -3.67 -14.69
CA ILE A 161 5.38 -4.08 -16.02
C ILE A 161 6.32 -3.50 -17.10
N ASP A 162 6.66 -2.22 -17.02
CA ASP A 162 7.54 -1.55 -17.99
C ASP A 162 8.96 -2.12 -17.97
N CYS A 163 9.47 -2.53 -16.80
CA CYS A 163 10.71 -3.29 -16.68
C CYS A 163 10.58 -4.63 -17.41
N ALA A 164 9.52 -5.42 -17.15
CA ALA A 164 9.35 -6.74 -17.75
C ALA A 164 9.17 -6.72 -19.28
N ARG A 165 8.50 -5.68 -19.81
CA ARG A 165 8.34 -5.44 -21.26
C ARG A 165 9.66 -5.12 -21.96
N ASP A 166 10.61 -4.53 -21.24
CA ASP A 166 11.89 -4.11 -21.81
C ASP A 166 12.75 -5.32 -22.24
N PRO A 167 13.30 -5.35 -23.46
CA PRO A 167 14.16 -6.43 -23.91
C PRO A 167 15.42 -6.62 -23.04
N ARG A 168 15.87 -5.58 -22.33
CA ARG A 168 16.99 -5.69 -21.38
C ARG A 168 16.64 -6.49 -20.12
N PHE A 169 15.36 -6.80 -19.85
CA PHE A 169 14.97 -7.73 -18.80
C PHE A 169 15.24 -9.16 -19.27
N ASN A 170 16.51 -9.54 -19.29
CA ASN A 170 16.95 -10.85 -19.70
C ASN A 170 18.12 -11.31 -18.83
N ALA A 171 18.42 -12.61 -18.91
CA ALA A 171 19.42 -13.23 -18.05
C ALA A 171 20.85 -12.71 -18.29
N ASP A 172 21.21 -12.27 -19.50
CA ASP A 172 22.56 -11.78 -19.77
C ASP A 172 22.80 -10.43 -19.08
N ILE A 173 21.88 -9.48 -19.27
CA ILE A 173 21.98 -8.14 -18.70
C ILE A 173 21.81 -8.16 -17.19
N LEU A 174 20.75 -8.81 -16.68
CA LEU A 174 20.49 -8.83 -15.24
C LEU A 174 21.61 -9.56 -14.48
N MET A 175 22.11 -10.70 -15.00
CA MET A 175 23.23 -11.38 -14.34
C MET A 175 24.52 -10.57 -14.37
N ALA A 176 24.77 -9.78 -15.42
CA ALA A 176 25.93 -8.91 -15.46
C ALA A 176 25.92 -7.90 -14.31
N GLU A 177 24.76 -7.29 -14.00
CA GLU A 177 24.63 -6.38 -12.87
C GLU A 177 24.62 -7.10 -11.51
N ILE A 178 23.95 -8.26 -11.41
CA ILE A 178 23.93 -9.06 -10.17
C ILE A 178 25.35 -9.50 -9.77
N ASN A 179 26.15 -9.95 -10.73
CA ASN A 179 27.53 -10.41 -10.48
C ASN A 179 28.47 -9.27 -10.02
N ARG A 180 28.11 -8.00 -10.22
CA ARG A 180 28.87 -6.85 -9.72
C ARG A 180 28.65 -6.57 -8.24
N VAL A 181 27.55 -7.06 -7.67
CA VAL A 181 27.10 -6.69 -6.32
C VAL A 181 27.04 -7.86 -5.36
N THR A 182 27.06 -9.09 -5.88
CA THR A 182 27.07 -10.31 -5.08
C THR A 182 27.75 -11.45 -5.81
N LYS A 183 28.12 -12.50 -5.07
CA LYS A 183 28.72 -13.74 -5.59
C LYS A 183 27.78 -14.91 -5.32
N LEU A 184 26.90 -15.19 -6.28
CA LEU A 184 26.05 -16.38 -6.24
C LEU A 184 26.89 -17.65 -6.43
N ASP A 185 26.52 -18.73 -5.74
CA ASP A 185 27.13 -20.03 -5.99
C ASP A 185 26.75 -20.58 -7.38
N LEU A 186 27.40 -21.66 -7.80
CA LEU A 186 27.18 -22.22 -9.15
C LEU A 186 25.72 -22.58 -9.40
N ILE A 187 25.02 -23.13 -8.40
CA ILE A 187 23.64 -23.59 -8.53
C ILE A 187 22.72 -22.38 -8.65
N ASP A 188 22.85 -21.39 -7.76
CA ASP A 188 22.04 -20.17 -7.80
C ASP A 188 22.30 -19.39 -9.08
N ARG A 189 23.55 -19.32 -9.56
CA ARG A 189 23.88 -18.67 -10.82
C ARG A 189 23.17 -19.32 -12.01
N LEU A 190 23.08 -20.65 -12.04
CA LEU A 190 22.36 -21.40 -13.07
C LEU A 190 20.84 -21.22 -12.91
N LEU A 191 20.31 -21.28 -11.70
CA LEU A 191 18.89 -21.04 -11.41
C LEU A 191 18.48 -19.62 -11.81
N TYR A 192 19.25 -18.60 -11.45
CA TYR A 192 18.98 -17.22 -11.84
C TYR A 192 18.95 -17.07 -13.36
N ARG A 193 19.97 -17.59 -14.04
CA ARG A 193 20.11 -17.47 -15.49
C ARG A 193 19.00 -18.17 -16.26
N PHE A 194 18.68 -19.41 -15.91
CA PHE A 194 17.83 -20.27 -16.74
C PHE A 194 16.38 -20.42 -16.23
N VAL A 195 16.12 -20.07 -14.97
CA VAL A 195 14.81 -20.30 -14.34
C VAL A 195 14.24 -19.00 -13.77
N ILE A 196 14.90 -18.41 -12.77
CA ILE A 196 14.31 -17.32 -11.96
C ILE A 196 14.10 -16.06 -12.80
N ILE A 197 15.10 -15.60 -13.57
CA ILE A 197 14.95 -14.39 -14.41
C ILE A 197 13.88 -14.57 -15.50
N PRO A 198 13.92 -15.64 -16.33
CA PRO A 198 12.88 -15.91 -17.32
C PRO A 198 11.48 -16.03 -16.71
N MET A 199 11.33 -16.80 -15.62
CA MET A 199 10.03 -16.97 -14.96
C MET A 199 9.51 -15.67 -14.35
N THR A 200 10.39 -14.86 -13.74
CA THR A 200 9.99 -13.55 -13.19
C THR A 200 9.43 -12.65 -14.27
N ARG A 201 10.13 -12.56 -15.41
CA ARG A 201 9.66 -11.79 -16.57
C ARG A 201 8.31 -12.30 -17.06
N GLN A 202 8.19 -13.62 -17.24
CA GLN A 202 6.96 -14.25 -17.71
C GLN A 202 5.78 -13.95 -16.78
N ARG A 203 5.95 -14.12 -15.45
CA ARG A 203 4.90 -13.87 -14.45
C ARG A 203 4.46 -12.40 -14.40
N LEU A 204 5.40 -11.47 -14.58
CA LEU A 204 5.07 -10.04 -14.67
C LEU A 204 4.25 -9.73 -15.94
N LEU A 205 4.63 -10.31 -17.08
CA LEU A 205 3.90 -10.14 -18.35
C LEU A 205 2.54 -10.84 -18.35
N GLU A 206 2.40 -11.99 -17.68
CA GLU A 206 1.10 -12.66 -17.50
C GLU A 206 0.07 -11.78 -16.76
N ARG A 207 0.56 -10.83 -15.93
CA ARG A 207 -0.28 -9.87 -15.21
C ARG A 207 -0.58 -8.57 -15.98
N GLU A 208 0.08 -8.37 -17.13
CA GLU A 208 -0.01 -7.14 -17.93
C GLU A 208 -1.45 -6.80 -18.31
N ALA A 209 -2.23 -7.80 -18.72
CA ALA A 209 -3.62 -7.62 -19.11
C ALA A 209 -4.48 -7.07 -17.96
N GLN A 210 -4.26 -7.53 -16.73
CA GLN A 210 -5.01 -7.04 -15.56
C GLN A 210 -4.56 -5.64 -15.11
N PHE A 211 -3.41 -5.16 -15.56
CA PHE A 211 -2.93 -3.79 -15.35
C PHE A 211 -3.16 -2.87 -16.55
N ALA A 212 -3.71 -3.34 -17.68
CA ALA A 212 -3.88 -2.50 -18.87
C ALA A 212 -4.61 -1.17 -18.60
N TRP A 213 -5.53 -1.16 -17.64
CA TRP A 213 -6.31 0.01 -17.25
C TRP A 213 -5.51 1.13 -16.59
N ILE A 214 -4.42 0.82 -15.88
CA ILE A 214 -3.57 1.86 -15.32
C ILE A 214 -2.75 2.56 -16.40
N TYR A 215 -2.83 2.13 -17.67
CA TYR A 215 -2.23 2.79 -18.82
C TYR A 215 -3.26 3.53 -19.70
N ARG A 216 -4.53 3.57 -19.29
CA ARG A 216 -5.58 4.31 -20.02
C ARG A 216 -5.27 5.81 -20.04
N PRO A 217 -5.18 6.45 -21.21
CA PRO A 217 -4.86 7.88 -21.31
C PRO A 217 -6.05 8.78 -20.93
N ASP A 218 -7.27 8.23 -20.91
CA ASP A 218 -8.49 8.94 -20.53
C ASP A 218 -8.75 8.94 -19.02
N PHE A 219 -7.99 8.14 -18.26
CA PHE A 219 -8.00 8.18 -16.80
C PHE A 219 -6.84 9.06 -16.32
N PRO A 220 -7.10 10.05 -15.45
CA PRO A 220 -6.02 10.77 -14.80
C PRO A 220 -5.08 9.83 -14.05
N ASP A 221 -3.84 10.28 -13.80
CA ASP A 221 -2.96 9.55 -12.89
C ASP A 221 -3.47 9.67 -11.45
N TRP A 222 -3.35 8.60 -10.67
CA TRP A 222 -3.73 8.62 -9.26
C TRP A 222 -2.80 9.56 -8.49
N GLY A 223 -1.55 9.73 -8.91
CA GLY A 223 -0.59 10.56 -8.20
C GLY A 223 -0.25 10.05 -6.79
N ARG A 224 0.47 10.87 -6.01
CA ARG A 224 0.96 10.49 -4.68
C ARG A 224 -0.17 10.43 -3.64
N GLY A 225 -0.10 9.41 -2.78
CA GLY A 225 -0.98 9.21 -1.62
C GLY A 225 -2.32 8.59 -1.94
N ARG A 226 -2.51 8.03 -3.14
CA ARG A 226 -3.79 7.47 -3.59
C ARG A 226 -3.66 6.08 -4.18
N ASP A 227 -4.73 5.33 -4.03
CA ASP A 227 -4.97 4.06 -4.73
C ASP A 227 -6.41 4.00 -5.26
N ASP A 228 -6.64 3.19 -6.29
CA ASP A 228 -7.99 2.85 -6.72
C ASP A 228 -8.31 1.41 -6.28
N GLY A 229 -8.47 1.25 -4.96
CA GLY A 229 -8.58 -0.05 -4.29
C GLY A 229 -9.75 -0.92 -4.78
N MET A 230 -10.85 -0.30 -5.21
CA MET A 230 -12.01 -1.01 -5.73
C MET A 230 -11.76 -1.52 -7.14
N ASN A 231 -11.23 -0.70 -8.05
CA ASN A 231 -10.85 -1.17 -9.38
C ASN A 231 -9.71 -2.20 -9.32
N LEU A 232 -8.73 -2.03 -8.41
CA LEU A 232 -7.72 -3.06 -8.13
C LEU A 232 -8.37 -4.40 -7.75
N THR A 233 -9.37 -4.38 -6.86
CA THR A 233 -10.10 -5.58 -6.48
C THR A 233 -10.91 -6.15 -7.66
N LYS A 234 -11.58 -5.30 -8.45
CA LYS A 234 -12.35 -5.72 -9.62
C LYS A 234 -11.47 -6.43 -10.67
N TYR A 235 -10.32 -5.87 -10.99
CA TYR A 235 -9.52 -6.35 -12.11
C TYR A 235 -8.50 -7.42 -11.71
N LEU A 236 -8.00 -7.41 -10.47
CA LEU A 236 -7.02 -8.39 -10.00
C LEU A 236 -7.67 -9.60 -9.33
N LEU A 237 -8.60 -9.39 -8.39
CA LEU A 237 -9.18 -10.47 -7.59
C LEU A 237 -10.33 -11.17 -8.34
N ILE A 238 -11.36 -10.41 -8.74
CA ILE A 238 -12.54 -10.99 -9.38
C ILE A 238 -12.41 -11.13 -10.91
N ARG A 239 -11.39 -10.50 -11.51
CA ARG A 239 -11.13 -10.49 -12.96
C ARG A 239 -12.35 -10.04 -13.77
N ALA A 240 -13.04 -9.03 -13.28
CA ALA A 240 -14.17 -8.43 -13.99
C ALA A 240 -13.70 -7.82 -15.32
N PRO A 241 -14.58 -7.77 -16.34
CA PRO A 241 -14.32 -6.99 -17.54
C PRO A 241 -14.01 -5.55 -17.18
N MET A 242 -13.09 -4.94 -17.93
CA MET A 242 -12.79 -3.53 -17.80
C MET A 242 -14.05 -2.69 -18.02
N ASP A 243 -14.33 -1.76 -17.11
CA ASP A 243 -15.42 -0.81 -17.26
C ASP A 243 -14.89 0.64 -17.26
N GLU A 244 -15.83 1.57 -17.35
CA GLU A 244 -15.53 3.00 -17.42
C GLU A 244 -15.44 3.65 -16.03
N THR A 245 -15.56 2.91 -14.93
CA THR A 245 -15.56 3.50 -13.59
C THR A 245 -14.14 3.83 -13.13
N TYR A 246 -14.00 4.96 -12.44
CA TYR A 246 -12.72 5.47 -11.97
C TYR A 246 -12.93 6.16 -10.63
N GLY A 247 -12.22 5.71 -9.60
CA GLY A 247 -12.43 6.22 -8.25
C GLY A 247 -11.24 6.09 -7.31
N PRO A 248 -10.05 6.65 -7.63
CA PRO A 248 -8.95 6.70 -6.69
C PRO A 248 -9.34 7.44 -5.41
N ALA A 249 -8.93 6.87 -4.29
CA ALA A 249 -9.14 7.42 -2.96
C ALA A 249 -7.79 7.71 -2.28
N ASP A 250 -7.81 8.61 -1.30
CA ASP A 250 -6.67 8.92 -0.44
C ASP A 250 -6.36 7.76 0.50
N ILE A 251 -5.10 7.38 0.69
CA ILE A 251 -4.77 6.26 1.57
C ILE A 251 -5.11 6.62 3.03
N PRO A 252 -6.04 5.92 3.70
CA PRO A 252 -6.51 6.34 5.02
C PRO A 252 -5.50 6.02 6.13
N ALA A 253 -5.62 6.73 7.26
CA ALA A 253 -5.00 6.31 8.51
C ALA A 253 -5.71 5.06 9.07
N ILE A 254 -4.93 4.13 9.61
CA ILE A 254 -5.38 2.84 10.18
C ILE A 254 -4.94 2.64 11.63
N TRP A 255 -4.59 3.71 12.34
CA TRP A 255 -4.41 3.66 13.79
C TRP A 255 -5.76 3.62 14.52
N ASN A 256 -5.71 3.20 15.79
CA ASN A 256 -6.82 3.18 16.73
C ASN A 256 -8.06 2.45 16.16
N LEU A 257 -7.86 1.27 15.55
CA LEU A 257 -8.95 0.52 14.91
C LEU A 257 -10.05 0.07 15.90
N ALA A 258 -9.75 0.00 17.20
CA ALA A 258 -10.73 -0.34 18.23
C ALA A 258 -11.90 0.65 18.31
N LYS A 259 -11.76 1.87 17.75
CA LYS A 259 -12.83 2.88 17.66
C LYS A 259 -14.00 2.47 16.77
N TYR A 260 -13.79 1.56 15.83
CA TYR A 260 -14.84 1.07 14.93
C TYR A 260 -15.64 -0.05 15.62
N LYS A 261 -16.96 0.13 15.65
CA LYS A 261 -17.94 -0.79 16.25
C LYS A 261 -18.96 -1.18 15.18
N ALA A 262 -18.77 -2.35 14.60
CA ALA A 262 -19.59 -2.85 13.49
C ALA A 262 -21.06 -2.99 13.89
N GLU A 263 -21.32 -3.36 15.15
CA GLU A 263 -22.64 -3.51 15.75
C GLU A 263 -23.46 -2.22 15.77
N THR A 264 -22.81 -1.05 15.78
CA THR A 264 -23.46 0.27 15.68
C THR A 264 -23.29 0.91 14.29
N GLY A 265 -22.83 0.13 13.30
CA GLY A 265 -22.60 0.62 11.94
C GLY A 265 -21.40 1.56 11.80
N GLN A 266 -20.50 1.61 12.79
CA GLN A 266 -19.28 2.39 12.75
C GLN A 266 -18.20 1.61 12.03
N LEU A 267 -18.06 1.86 10.72
CA LEU A 267 -17.30 1.02 9.81
C LEU A 267 -15.99 1.69 9.32
N PRO A 268 -14.97 0.87 9.01
CA PRO A 268 -13.77 1.31 8.28
C PRO A 268 -14.08 1.60 6.78
N ASN A 269 -13.03 1.87 5.98
CA ASN A 269 -13.10 2.32 4.57
C ASN A 269 -13.89 3.63 4.36
N TYR A 270 -13.81 4.22 3.17
CA TYR A 270 -14.50 5.48 2.89
C TYR A 270 -16.00 5.31 2.71
N ALA A 271 -16.46 4.23 2.10
CA ALA A 271 -17.89 3.99 1.88
C ALA A 271 -18.50 3.01 2.90
N GLY A 272 -17.70 2.51 3.84
CA GLY A 272 -18.11 1.41 4.70
C GLY A 272 -18.43 0.16 3.87
N ASP A 273 -17.70 -0.10 2.79
CA ASP A 273 -17.95 -1.21 1.85
C ASP A 273 -17.72 -2.61 2.46
N THR A 274 -17.22 -2.67 3.70
CA THR A 274 -16.91 -3.91 4.42
C THR A 274 -17.57 -3.93 5.79
N HIS A 275 -17.97 -5.11 6.27
CA HIS A 275 -18.80 -5.25 7.48
C HIS A 275 -18.07 -5.02 8.81
N ASP A 276 -16.75 -5.16 8.87
CA ASP A 276 -15.95 -4.92 10.08
C ASP A 276 -14.46 -4.73 9.78
N VAL A 277 -13.70 -4.31 10.79
CA VAL A 277 -12.24 -4.12 10.71
C VAL A 277 -11.52 -5.39 10.26
N HIS A 278 -11.91 -6.54 10.80
CA HIS A 278 -11.25 -7.82 10.49
C HIS A 278 -11.34 -8.16 9.00
N SER A 279 -12.54 -8.01 8.43
CA SER A 279 -12.79 -8.26 7.02
C SER A 279 -12.00 -7.30 6.14
N VAL A 280 -11.90 -6.00 6.50
CA VAL A 280 -11.10 -5.03 5.74
C VAL A 280 -9.64 -5.41 5.72
N MET A 281 -9.09 -5.79 6.88
CA MET A 281 -7.68 -6.15 6.98
C MET A 281 -7.36 -7.37 6.12
N ILE A 282 -8.24 -8.38 6.11
CA ILE A 282 -8.10 -9.54 5.24
C ILE A 282 -8.17 -9.13 3.76
N ASP A 283 -9.18 -8.36 3.36
CA ASP A 283 -9.36 -7.96 1.96
C ASP A 283 -8.19 -7.12 1.45
N SER A 284 -7.70 -6.18 2.27
CA SER A 284 -6.51 -5.39 1.96
C SER A 284 -5.25 -6.26 1.88
N ALA A 285 -5.06 -7.22 2.79
CA ALA A 285 -3.92 -8.12 2.74
C ALA A 285 -3.95 -9.02 1.50
N LEU A 286 -5.11 -9.57 1.13
CA LEU A 286 -5.27 -10.34 -0.11
C LEU A 286 -5.03 -9.47 -1.35
N GLY A 287 -5.41 -8.20 -1.32
CA GLY A 287 -5.10 -7.23 -2.36
C GLY A 287 -3.59 -7.00 -2.53
N VAL A 288 -2.86 -6.83 -1.43
CA VAL A 288 -1.39 -6.67 -1.44
C VAL A 288 -0.69 -7.93 -1.93
N MET A 289 -1.16 -9.12 -1.52
CA MET A 289 -0.58 -10.40 -1.95
C MET A 289 -0.96 -10.76 -3.40
N ALA A 290 -2.09 -10.26 -3.90
CA ALA A 290 -2.72 -10.64 -5.16
C ALA A 290 -2.88 -12.17 -5.34
N ALA A 291 -3.04 -12.89 -4.23
CA ALA A 291 -3.13 -14.35 -4.19
C ALA A 291 -3.71 -14.86 -2.85
N ALA A 292 -4.09 -16.15 -2.83
CA ALA A 292 -4.42 -16.84 -1.59
C ALA A 292 -3.15 -17.04 -0.74
N PRO A 293 -3.26 -17.03 0.61
CA PRO A 293 -2.14 -17.31 1.49
C PRO A 293 -1.68 -18.77 1.30
N ALA A 294 -0.36 -18.98 1.23
CA ALA A 294 0.23 -20.32 1.12
C ALA A 294 0.06 -21.14 2.41
N ASP A 295 0.09 -20.46 3.57
CA ASP A 295 -0.22 -21.02 4.90
C ASP A 295 -1.37 -20.22 5.52
N PRO A 296 -2.62 -20.73 5.47
CA PRO A 296 -3.78 -20.07 6.04
C PRO A 296 -3.69 -19.84 7.56
N GLU A 297 -3.00 -20.73 8.29
CA GLU A 297 -2.90 -20.64 9.75
C GLU A 297 -1.88 -19.60 10.18
N ASP A 298 -0.73 -19.51 9.51
CA ASP A 298 0.20 -18.39 9.69
C ASP A 298 -0.47 -17.07 9.31
N PHE A 299 -1.13 -17.00 8.14
CA PHE A 299 -1.85 -15.81 7.71
C PHE A 299 -2.86 -15.33 8.76
N ARG A 300 -3.66 -16.24 9.34
CA ARG A 300 -4.59 -15.93 10.42
C ARG A 300 -3.89 -15.35 11.66
N LYS A 301 -2.73 -15.90 12.05
CA LYS A 301 -1.93 -15.36 13.16
C LYS A 301 -1.36 -13.99 12.86
N GLN A 302 -0.87 -13.75 11.63
CA GLN A 302 -0.39 -12.43 11.21
C GLN A 302 -1.51 -11.39 11.25
N MET A 303 -2.70 -11.73 10.71
CA MET A 303 -3.86 -10.83 10.72
C MET A 303 -4.34 -10.53 12.15
N ALA A 304 -4.39 -11.53 13.02
CA ALA A 304 -4.77 -11.33 14.43
C ALA A 304 -3.78 -10.39 15.15
N TRP A 305 -2.48 -10.58 14.96
CA TRP A 305 -1.47 -9.71 15.54
C TRP A 305 -1.54 -8.28 15.00
N LEU A 306 -1.66 -8.11 13.67
CA LEU A 306 -1.80 -6.79 13.04
C LEU A 306 -3.04 -6.07 13.56
N GLN A 307 -4.16 -6.77 13.69
CA GLN A 307 -5.40 -6.19 14.17
C GLN A 307 -5.26 -5.72 15.62
N ASP A 308 -4.64 -6.52 16.48
CA ASP A 308 -4.39 -6.17 17.89
C ASP A 308 -3.40 -5.00 18.04
N PHE A 309 -2.36 -4.95 17.21
CA PHE A 309 -1.41 -3.83 17.17
C PHE A 309 -2.12 -2.53 16.72
N LEU A 310 -2.76 -2.53 15.55
CA LEU A 310 -3.40 -1.34 14.97
C LEU A 310 -4.63 -0.89 15.76
N SER A 311 -5.30 -1.79 16.46
CA SER A 311 -6.42 -1.45 17.36
C SER A 311 -5.98 -0.60 18.54
N ARG A 312 -4.72 -0.73 18.98
CA ARG A 312 -4.16 -0.04 20.15
C ARG A 312 -3.15 1.06 19.80
N LEU A 313 -2.70 1.11 18.55
CA LEU A 313 -1.77 2.13 18.07
C LEU A 313 -2.47 3.51 18.09
N PRO A 314 -2.01 4.49 18.89
CA PRO A 314 -2.57 5.84 18.86
C PRO A 314 -1.97 6.68 17.72
N PRO A 315 -2.67 7.71 17.22
CA PRO A 315 -2.02 8.74 16.42
C PRO A 315 -0.92 9.46 17.21
N PRO A 316 0.12 10.00 16.54
CA PRO A 316 1.10 10.85 17.20
C PRO A 316 0.48 12.18 17.63
N LYS A 317 1.01 12.75 18.71
CA LYS A 317 0.67 14.12 19.11
C LYS A 317 1.20 15.11 18.08
N TYR A 318 0.50 16.23 17.92
CA TYR A 318 0.95 17.34 17.10
C TYR A 318 2.27 17.91 17.63
N PRO A 319 3.34 17.97 16.80
CA PRO A 319 4.68 18.29 17.28
C PRO A 319 5.00 19.79 17.31
N PHE A 320 4.10 20.65 16.84
CA PHE A 320 4.30 22.10 16.81
C PHE A 320 3.55 22.79 17.96
N PRO A 321 3.89 24.06 18.29
CA PRO A 321 3.17 24.81 19.30
C PRO A 321 1.67 24.92 19.01
N VAL A 322 0.87 24.86 20.07
CA VAL A 322 -0.58 25.09 20.04
C VAL A 322 -0.92 26.25 20.98
N ASP A 323 -1.67 27.22 20.49
CA ASP A 323 -2.25 28.30 21.27
C ASP A 323 -3.46 27.77 22.05
N GLY A 324 -3.30 27.63 23.38
CA GLY A 324 -4.30 27.03 24.25
C GLY A 324 -5.62 27.80 24.32
N ASP A 325 -5.57 29.14 24.28
CA ASP A 325 -6.77 29.98 24.35
C ASP A 325 -7.57 29.89 23.04
N LYS A 326 -6.87 29.93 21.90
CA LYS A 326 -7.49 29.69 20.59
C LYS A 326 -8.06 28.28 20.47
N ALA A 327 -7.33 27.26 20.94
CA ALA A 327 -7.82 25.88 20.92
C ALA A 327 -9.05 25.70 21.82
N ALA A 328 -9.10 26.34 22.99
CA ALA A 328 -10.28 26.32 23.87
C ALA A 328 -11.50 26.98 23.20
N ALA A 329 -11.31 28.12 22.55
CA ALA A 329 -12.37 28.78 21.77
C ALA A 329 -12.80 27.92 20.57
N GLY A 330 -11.84 27.32 19.86
CA GLY A 330 -12.08 26.39 18.76
C GLY A 330 -12.87 25.16 19.15
N ARG A 331 -12.65 24.63 20.37
CA ARG A 331 -13.42 23.52 20.92
C ARG A 331 -14.91 23.85 21.05
N ALA A 332 -15.24 25.08 21.45
CA ALA A 332 -16.64 25.52 21.52
C ALA A 332 -17.28 25.59 20.13
N ILE A 333 -16.54 26.10 19.14
CA ILE A 333 -16.99 26.12 17.73
C ILE A 333 -17.18 24.69 17.21
N PHE A 334 -16.23 23.79 17.46
CA PHE A 334 -16.34 22.39 17.07
C PHE A 334 -17.57 21.72 17.66
N ALA A 335 -17.86 21.97 18.94
CA ALA A 335 -19.03 21.43 19.61
C ALA A 335 -20.34 21.89 18.95
N ALA A 336 -20.41 23.14 18.48
CA ALA A 336 -21.58 23.71 17.82
C ALA A 336 -21.72 23.26 16.35
N GLU A 337 -20.62 23.24 15.60
CA GLU A 337 -20.64 23.14 14.12
C GLU A 337 -20.28 21.74 13.58
N CYS A 338 -19.54 20.94 14.35
CA CYS A 338 -18.89 19.72 13.82
C CYS A 338 -19.28 18.45 14.58
N ALA A 339 -19.47 18.55 15.90
CA ALA A 339 -19.64 17.41 16.79
C ALA A 339 -20.89 16.57 16.47
N ALA A 340 -21.94 17.16 15.87
CA ALA A 340 -23.14 16.44 15.47
C ALA A 340 -22.84 15.28 14.49
N CYS A 341 -21.79 15.40 13.67
CA CYS A 341 -21.34 14.35 12.76
C CYS A 341 -20.08 13.65 13.27
N HIS A 342 -19.07 14.42 13.67
CA HIS A 342 -17.73 13.89 13.97
C HIS A 342 -17.55 13.38 15.41
N ALA A 343 -18.59 13.50 16.26
CA ALA A 343 -18.63 12.95 17.59
C ALA A 343 -19.96 12.21 17.84
N GLY A 344 -20.04 11.44 18.93
CA GLY A 344 -21.25 10.73 19.31
C GLY A 344 -21.53 9.49 18.46
N THR A 345 -22.78 9.28 18.06
CA THR A 345 -23.24 8.04 17.42
C THR A 345 -23.20 8.07 15.90
N ARG A 346 -23.13 9.26 15.27
CA ARG A 346 -23.05 9.39 13.81
C ARG A 346 -21.63 9.15 13.26
N VAL A 347 -20.59 9.45 14.04
CA VAL A 347 -19.21 9.25 13.59
C VAL A 347 -18.97 7.78 13.25
N GLY A 348 -18.28 7.52 12.14
CA GLY A 348 -18.03 6.17 11.64
C GLY A 348 -19.17 5.56 10.84
N THR A 349 -20.39 6.12 10.85
CA THR A 349 -21.52 5.60 10.06
C THR A 349 -21.59 6.27 8.69
N ARG A 350 -22.31 5.63 7.76
CA ARG A 350 -22.49 6.10 6.38
C ARG A 350 -23.51 7.24 6.35
N ILE A 351 -23.25 8.27 5.55
CA ILE A 351 -24.21 9.31 5.20
C ILE A 351 -24.52 9.26 3.70
N PRO A 352 -25.72 9.71 3.27
CA PRO A 352 -26.03 9.84 1.85
C PRO A 352 -25.02 10.73 1.12
N LEU A 353 -24.67 10.36 -0.11
CA LEU A 353 -23.75 11.17 -0.93
C LEU A 353 -24.26 12.60 -1.12
N ALA A 354 -25.57 12.79 -1.24
CA ALA A 354 -26.19 14.11 -1.35
C ALA A 354 -25.98 14.97 -0.09
N GLU A 355 -25.85 14.36 1.09
CA GLU A 355 -25.52 15.08 2.33
C GLU A 355 -24.04 15.44 2.39
N ALA A 356 -23.15 14.53 1.94
CA ALA A 356 -21.72 14.81 1.88
C ALA A 356 -21.36 15.85 0.80
N GLY A 357 -21.98 15.75 -0.37
CA GLY A 357 -21.74 16.60 -1.56
C GLY A 357 -20.37 16.42 -2.22
N THR A 358 -19.58 15.43 -1.80
CA THR A 358 -18.22 15.16 -2.32
C THR A 358 -18.26 14.34 -3.62
N ASP A 359 -17.10 14.20 -4.28
CA ASP A 359 -16.95 13.44 -5.53
C ASP A 359 -17.56 12.01 -5.47
N PRO A 360 -18.33 11.56 -6.49
CA PRO A 360 -18.97 10.25 -6.49
C PRO A 360 -18.08 9.10 -6.96
N GLY A 361 -16.94 9.35 -7.61
CA GLY A 361 -16.22 8.37 -8.42
C GLY A 361 -15.78 7.12 -7.64
N ARG A 362 -15.31 7.30 -6.39
CA ARG A 362 -14.96 6.16 -5.52
C ARG A 362 -16.18 5.29 -5.17
N LEU A 363 -17.35 5.88 -4.99
CA LEU A 363 -18.59 5.13 -4.74
C LEU A 363 -19.03 4.36 -6.00
N GLU A 364 -18.96 5.01 -7.17
CA GLU A 364 -19.36 4.44 -8.47
C GLU A 364 -18.47 3.29 -8.94
N SER A 365 -17.21 3.25 -8.49
CA SER A 365 -16.27 2.16 -8.81
C SER A 365 -16.66 0.79 -8.26
N TRP A 366 -17.61 0.72 -7.32
CA TRP A 366 -17.99 -0.50 -6.62
C TRP A 366 -19.49 -0.78 -6.66
N ASN A 367 -19.87 -2.06 -6.74
CA ASN A 367 -21.26 -2.47 -6.83
C ASN A 367 -21.55 -3.81 -6.13
N PRO A 368 -22.83 -4.14 -5.87
CA PRO A 368 -23.20 -5.37 -5.17
C PRO A 368 -22.77 -6.67 -5.87
N ASP A 369 -22.71 -6.70 -7.20
CA ASP A 369 -22.26 -7.88 -7.95
C ASP A 369 -20.77 -8.14 -7.77
N ALA A 370 -19.96 -7.08 -7.81
CA ALA A 370 -18.54 -7.14 -7.49
C ALA A 370 -18.30 -7.60 -6.05
N ALA A 371 -19.07 -7.07 -5.08
CA ALA A 371 -19.01 -7.51 -3.69
C ALA A 371 -19.33 -9.01 -3.53
N ARG A 372 -20.43 -9.48 -4.14
CA ARG A 372 -20.80 -10.90 -4.17
C ARG A 372 -19.71 -11.77 -4.80
N ALA A 373 -19.11 -11.31 -5.90
CA ALA A 373 -18.03 -12.04 -6.57
C ALA A 373 -16.78 -12.14 -5.68
N ALA A 374 -16.36 -11.04 -5.05
CA ALA A 374 -15.21 -11.00 -4.16
C ALA A 374 -15.44 -11.89 -2.93
N ASN A 375 -16.61 -11.80 -2.29
CA ASN A 375 -16.98 -12.66 -1.16
C ASN A 375 -16.93 -14.15 -1.52
N ARG A 376 -17.47 -14.55 -2.68
CA ARG A 376 -17.39 -15.93 -3.16
C ARG A 376 -15.96 -16.40 -3.40
N ILE A 377 -15.11 -15.55 -3.99
CA ILE A 377 -13.71 -15.91 -4.26
C ILE A 377 -12.94 -16.10 -2.96
N VAL A 378 -13.05 -15.16 -2.00
CA VAL A 378 -12.37 -15.29 -0.72
C VAL A 378 -12.91 -16.48 0.09
N GLY A 379 -14.22 -16.74 0.05
CA GLY A 379 -14.81 -17.94 0.66
C GLY A 379 -14.24 -19.24 0.08
N LYS A 380 -13.98 -19.31 -1.24
CA LYS A 380 -13.31 -20.46 -1.89
C LYS A 380 -11.85 -20.63 -1.47
N MET A 381 -11.20 -19.59 -0.94
CA MET A 381 -9.86 -19.69 -0.37
C MET A 381 -9.87 -20.29 1.05
N GLY A 382 -11.03 -20.57 1.63
CA GLY A 382 -11.16 -21.09 3.00
C GLY A 382 -10.89 -20.04 4.08
N ILE A 383 -10.97 -18.75 3.74
CA ILE A 383 -10.74 -17.63 4.66
C ILE A 383 -12.06 -17.16 5.23
N GLU A 384 -12.18 -17.19 6.56
CA GLU A 384 -13.39 -16.75 7.28
C GLU A 384 -13.36 -15.25 7.54
N ARG A 385 -14.41 -14.53 7.11
CA ARG A 385 -14.69 -13.12 7.41
C ARG A 385 -16.15 -12.79 7.11
N LYS A 386 -16.66 -11.66 7.61
CA LYS A 386 -18.05 -11.23 7.34
C LYS A 386 -18.29 -10.77 5.91
N GLY A 387 -17.26 -10.27 5.23
CA GLY A 387 -17.39 -9.95 3.82
C GLY A 387 -17.48 -8.46 3.49
N LEU A 388 -17.47 -8.18 2.19
CA LEU A 388 -17.90 -6.93 1.60
C LEU A 388 -19.43 -6.84 1.60
N VAL A 389 -19.97 -5.63 1.63
CA VAL A 389 -21.40 -5.35 1.70
C VAL A 389 -22.05 -5.60 0.35
N GLU A 390 -23.03 -6.51 0.31
CA GLU A 390 -23.69 -6.95 -0.93
C GLU A 390 -24.95 -6.13 -1.27
N ALA A 391 -24.93 -4.84 -0.93
CA ALA A 391 -26.04 -3.91 -1.12
C ALA A 391 -25.52 -2.55 -1.62
N PRO A 392 -26.36 -1.75 -2.30
CA PRO A 392 -26.00 -0.39 -2.68
C PRO A 392 -25.56 0.43 -1.45
N LEU A 393 -24.45 1.14 -1.60
CA LEU A 393 -23.92 2.00 -0.54
C LEU A 393 -24.49 3.42 -0.72
N PRO A 394 -25.01 4.06 0.35
CA PRO A 394 -25.69 5.34 0.23
C PRO A 394 -24.74 6.53 0.01
N GLY A 395 -23.45 6.37 0.33
CA GLY A 395 -22.45 7.43 0.29
C GLY A 395 -21.22 7.07 1.13
N TYR A 396 -20.57 8.08 1.71
CA TYR A 396 -19.33 7.92 2.47
C TYR A 396 -19.59 7.92 3.98
N LYS A 397 -18.66 7.36 4.76
CA LYS A 397 -18.69 7.41 6.22
C LYS A 397 -18.16 8.73 6.75
N ILE A 398 -18.69 9.14 7.89
CA ILE A 398 -18.15 10.28 8.64
C ILE A 398 -16.85 9.82 9.34
N PRO A 399 -15.69 10.44 9.09
CA PRO A 399 -14.46 10.01 9.73
C PRO A 399 -14.40 10.44 11.20
N PHE A 400 -13.88 9.54 12.06
CA PHE A 400 -13.24 9.95 13.30
C PHE A 400 -12.08 10.90 12.99
N LEU A 401 -11.84 11.89 13.86
CA LEU A 401 -10.86 12.96 13.65
C LEU A 401 -9.58 12.78 14.49
N ASP A 402 -9.37 11.61 15.07
CA ASP A 402 -8.15 11.32 15.82
C ASP A 402 -6.91 11.38 14.92
N GLY A 403 -5.93 12.20 15.31
CA GLY A 403 -4.73 12.48 14.52
C GLY A 403 -5.00 13.22 13.21
N ILE A 404 -6.09 13.99 13.12
CA ILE A 404 -6.50 14.66 11.87
C ILE A 404 -5.40 15.56 11.29
N TRP A 405 -4.55 16.13 12.14
CA TRP A 405 -3.44 16.97 11.71
C TRP A 405 -2.51 16.28 10.70
N LEU A 406 -2.27 14.97 10.84
CA LEU A 406 -1.35 14.21 9.99
C LEU A 406 -2.05 13.48 8.83
N ARG A 407 -3.29 13.88 8.52
CA ARG A 407 -4.15 13.18 7.54
C ARG A 407 -4.45 14.00 6.29
N ALA A 408 -3.65 15.02 6.03
CA ALA A 408 -3.68 15.76 4.78
C ALA A 408 -3.14 14.90 3.62
N PRO A 409 -3.64 15.09 2.39
CA PRO A 409 -4.80 15.93 2.03
C PRO A 409 -6.16 15.38 2.51
N TYR A 410 -7.18 16.22 2.53
CA TYR A 410 -8.51 15.92 3.09
C TYR A 410 -9.57 15.61 2.02
N LEU A 411 -10.72 15.08 2.49
CA LEU A 411 -11.75 14.36 1.73
C LEU A 411 -11.31 12.94 1.34
N HIS A 412 -12.26 12.12 0.88
CA HIS A 412 -12.00 10.70 0.57
C HIS A 412 -11.03 10.50 -0.60
N ASN A 413 -10.89 11.50 -1.48
CA ASN A 413 -10.01 11.52 -2.63
C ASN A 413 -8.79 12.44 -2.42
N GLY A 414 -8.66 13.07 -1.24
CA GLY A 414 -7.57 13.99 -0.90
C GLY A 414 -7.56 15.25 -1.78
N ALA A 415 -8.71 15.73 -2.25
CA ALA A 415 -8.79 16.88 -3.17
C ALA A 415 -8.66 18.26 -2.48
N VAL A 416 -8.43 18.30 -1.16
CA VAL A 416 -8.24 19.55 -0.41
C VAL A 416 -6.94 19.49 0.41
N PRO A 417 -5.96 20.38 0.18
CA PRO A 417 -4.61 20.17 0.71
C PRO A 417 -4.47 20.38 2.22
N THR A 418 -5.25 21.27 2.83
CA THR A 418 -5.07 21.65 4.25
C THR A 418 -6.41 21.74 5.00
N LEU A 419 -6.41 21.65 6.35
CA LEU A 419 -7.64 21.86 7.13
C LEU A 419 -8.17 23.27 6.94
N ARG A 420 -7.27 24.25 6.83
CA ARG A 420 -7.68 25.63 6.59
C ARG A 420 -8.40 25.77 5.26
N ASP A 421 -7.93 25.12 4.20
CA ASP A 421 -8.60 25.13 2.89
C ASP A 421 -9.94 24.37 2.92
N LEU A 422 -10.06 23.31 3.73
CA LEU A 422 -11.33 22.57 3.88
C LEU A 422 -12.46 23.46 4.43
N LEU A 423 -12.11 24.43 5.28
CA LEU A 423 -13.02 25.43 5.83
C LEU A 423 -13.31 26.59 4.86
N GLU A 424 -12.75 26.60 3.64
CA GLU A 424 -13.19 27.53 2.59
C GLU A 424 -14.33 26.91 1.76
N PRO A 425 -15.27 27.74 1.25
CA PRO A 425 -16.26 27.26 0.29
C PRO A 425 -15.54 26.69 -0.95
N PRO A 426 -16.10 25.67 -1.62
CA PRO A 426 -15.42 24.96 -2.71
C PRO A 426 -14.82 25.86 -3.78
N GLU A 427 -15.46 26.98 -4.11
CA GLU A 427 -15.03 27.93 -5.13
C GLU A 427 -13.73 28.67 -4.76
N ARG A 428 -13.37 28.70 -3.48
CA ARG A 428 -12.14 29.32 -2.95
C ARG A 428 -11.07 28.31 -2.56
N ARG A 429 -11.34 27.01 -2.63
CA ARG A 429 -10.34 25.96 -2.39
C ARG A 429 -9.32 25.94 -3.54
N PRO A 430 -8.06 25.55 -3.30
CA PRO A 430 -7.09 25.36 -4.36
C PRO A 430 -7.61 24.39 -5.44
N ARG A 431 -7.61 24.84 -6.70
CA ARG A 431 -8.01 24.00 -7.85
C ARG A 431 -6.90 23.11 -8.35
N VAL A 432 -5.65 23.57 -8.20
CA VAL A 432 -4.46 22.83 -8.61
C VAL A 432 -3.43 22.95 -7.49
N PHE A 433 -2.88 21.82 -7.06
CA PHE A 433 -1.81 21.76 -6.06
C PHE A 433 -0.96 20.50 -6.24
N TRP A 434 0.13 20.39 -5.48
CA TRP A 434 1.08 19.27 -5.55
C TRP A 434 1.00 18.41 -4.29
N ARG A 435 0.83 17.11 -4.49
CA ARG A 435 0.68 16.12 -3.41
C ARG A 435 1.96 15.36 -3.13
N GLY A 436 2.21 15.01 -1.88
CA GLY A 436 3.29 14.11 -1.48
C GLY A 436 4.63 14.78 -1.23
N TYR A 437 4.68 16.12 -1.13
CA TYR A 437 5.79 16.81 -0.49
C TYR A 437 5.63 16.72 1.03
N ASP A 438 6.66 16.28 1.73
CA ASP A 438 6.57 15.90 3.14
C ASP A 438 6.91 17.03 4.12
N VAL A 439 7.15 18.25 3.65
CA VAL A 439 7.29 19.42 4.54
C VAL A 439 5.91 19.85 5.03
N TYR A 440 5.77 19.94 6.34
CA TYR A 440 4.50 20.23 7.00
C TYR A 440 4.24 21.74 7.08
N ASP A 441 2.99 22.17 6.84
CA ASP A 441 2.51 23.54 7.07
C ASP A 441 1.73 23.58 8.40
N PRO A 442 2.32 24.10 9.50
CA PRO A 442 1.65 24.16 10.80
C PRO A 442 0.59 25.27 10.88
N VAL A 443 0.57 26.22 9.94
CA VAL A 443 -0.40 27.32 9.92
C VAL A 443 -1.71 26.85 9.29
N LYS A 444 -1.64 26.24 8.10
CA LYS A 444 -2.82 25.72 7.42
C LYS A 444 -3.22 24.30 7.86
N VAL A 445 -2.32 23.59 8.55
CA VAL A 445 -2.48 22.22 9.04
C VAL A 445 -2.68 21.22 7.90
N GLY A 446 -1.56 20.91 7.26
CA GLY A 446 -1.41 19.96 6.17
C GLY A 446 0.03 19.91 5.70
N PHE A 447 0.24 19.54 4.44
CA PHE A 447 1.56 19.61 3.81
C PHE A 447 1.66 20.81 2.88
N VAL A 448 2.87 21.36 2.74
CA VAL A 448 3.15 22.40 1.75
C VAL A 448 2.84 21.83 0.36
N SER A 449 1.89 22.46 -0.33
CA SER A 449 1.31 21.94 -1.58
C SER A 449 1.45 22.89 -2.78
N ASP A 450 2.10 24.03 -2.57
CA ASP A 450 2.43 25.03 -3.59
C ASP A 450 3.93 25.36 -3.55
N GLY A 451 4.40 26.14 -4.52
CA GLY A 451 5.82 26.47 -4.66
C GLY A 451 6.63 25.50 -5.51
N GLU A 452 7.91 25.82 -5.71
CA GLU A 452 8.80 25.07 -6.61
C GLU A 452 9.16 23.69 -6.03
N GLU A 453 9.39 23.60 -4.73
CA GLU A 453 9.78 22.39 -4.02
C GLU A 453 8.64 21.37 -4.03
N ALA A 454 7.42 21.81 -3.73
CA ALA A 454 6.23 20.96 -3.80
C ALA A 454 6.01 20.45 -5.23
N ARG A 455 6.19 21.31 -6.25
CA ARG A 455 6.15 20.90 -7.66
C ARG A 455 7.25 19.91 -8.03
N ARG A 456 8.45 20.08 -7.48
CA ARG A 456 9.60 19.22 -7.76
C ARG A 456 9.48 17.84 -7.12
N ALA A 457 8.85 17.73 -5.95
CA ALA A 457 8.75 16.49 -5.18
C ALA A 457 7.39 15.77 -5.35
N GLY A 458 6.33 16.54 -5.58
CA GLY A 458 4.96 16.06 -5.58
C GLY A 458 4.42 15.62 -6.94
N SER A 459 3.18 15.13 -6.93
CA SER A 459 2.37 14.90 -8.13
C SER A 459 1.28 15.94 -8.24
N ARG A 460 1.00 16.38 -9.47
CA ARG A 460 -0.05 17.36 -9.73
C ARG A 460 -1.42 16.76 -9.41
N LEU A 461 -2.26 17.49 -8.70
CA LEU A 461 -3.69 17.22 -8.61
C LEU A 461 -4.46 18.43 -9.16
N ASP A 462 -5.36 18.17 -10.10
CA ASP A 462 -6.30 19.14 -10.64
C ASP A 462 -7.73 18.71 -10.32
N THR A 463 -8.48 19.56 -9.63
CA THR A 463 -9.81 19.24 -9.13
C THR A 463 -10.89 19.26 -10.22
N ALA A 464 -10.55 19.69 -11.44
CA ALA A 464 -11.42 19.59 -12.61
C ALA A 464 -11.32 18.24 -13.31
N GLU A 465 -10.28 17.45 -13.03
CA GLU A 465 -10.14 16.11 -13.57
C GLU A 465 -11.08 15.13 -12.87
N ARG A 466 -11.46 14.08 -13.60
CA ARG A 466 -12.36 13.03 -13.11
C ARG A 466 -11.87 12.44 -11.80
N GLY A 467 -12.75 12.28 -10.81
CA GLY A 467 -12.44 11.69 -9.50
C GLY A 467 -11.69 12.62 -8.54
N ASN A 468 -11.29 13.82 -8.98
CA ASN A 468 -10.54 14.79 -8.19
C ASN A 468 -11.43 15.92 -7.64
N GLY A 469 -12.76 15.79 -7.70
CA GLY A 469 -13.67 16.85 -7.25
C GLY A 469 -13.41 17.26 -5.80
N ASN A 470 -13.22 18.56 -5.57
CA ASN A 470 -13.00 19.16 -4.25
C ASN A 470 -14.26 19.77 -3.63
N GLY A 471 -15.43 19.43 -4.17
CA GLY A 471 -16.73 19.89 -3.69
C GLY A 471 -17.20 19.21 -2.41
N GLY A 472 -18.35 19.65 -1.89
CA GLY A 472 -18.96 19.07 -0.71
C GLY A 472 -18.29 19.45 0.60
N HIS A 473 -18.81 18.87 1.69
CA HIS A 473 -18.40 19.20 3.06
C HIS A 473 -18.42 20.73 3.28
N ASN A 474 -19.58 21.35 3.04
CA ASN A 474 -19.74 22.81 3.14
C ASN A 474 -19.89 23.31 4.60
N PHE A 475 -19.77 22.41 5.59
CA PHE A 475 -19.85 22.70 7.01
C PHE A 475 -18.68 23.58 7.46
N GLY A 476 -18.94 24.58 8.30
CA GLY A 476 -17.93 25.54 8.77
C GLY A 476 -17.44 26.55 7.73
N THR A 477 -17.88 26.48 6.46
CA THR A 477 -17.39 27.38 5.41
C THR A 477 -17.82 28.84 5.58
N GLY A 478 -18.96 29.06 6.22
CA GLY A 478 -19.52 30.39 6.56
C GLY A 478 -18.96 31.02 7.83
N LEU A 479 -18.09 30.34 8.58
CA LEU A 479 -17.46 30.90 9.78
C LEU A 479 -16.62 32.14 9.43
N ALA A 480 -16.51 33.08 10.37
CA ALA A 480 -15.60 34.20 10.23
C ALA A 480 -14.14 33.71 10.17
N PRO A 481 -13.21 34.41 9.48
CA PRO A 481 -11.82 33.97 9.37
C PRO A 481 -11.14 33.62 10.70
N ALA A 482 -11.35 34.44 11.74
CA ALA A 482 -10.80 34.20 13.08
C ALA A 482 -11.37 32.94 13.75
N ASP A 483 -12.63 32.59 13.47
CA ASP A 483 -13.26 31.37 13.99
C ASP A 483 -12.74 30.12 13.27
N LYS A 484 -12.44 30.22 11.98
CA LYS A 484 -11.75 29.16 11.25
C LYS A 484 -10.35 28.90 11.82
N GLU A 485 -9.61 29.95 12.16
CA GLU A 485 -8.29 29.83 12.82
C GLU A 485 -8.40 29.16 14.19
N ARG A 486 -9.35 29.59 15.04
CA ARG A 486 -9.61 28.96 16.34
C ARG A 486 -9.97 27.48 16.20
N LEU A 487 -10.86 27.16 15.25
CA LEU A 487 -11.26 25.78 14.97
C LEU A 487 -10.07 24.94 14.53
N VAL A 488 -9.24 25.43 13.60
CA VAL A 488 -8.01 24.75 13.16
C VAL A 488 -7.07 24.53 14.34
N GLU A 489 -6.92 25.51 15.24
CA GLU A 489 -6.09 25.37 16.44
C GLU A 489 -6.57 24.25 17.36
N TYR A 490 -7.90 24.10 17.52
CA TYR A 490 -8.46 22.96 18.24
C TYR A 490 -8.22 21.63 17.52
N LEU A 491 -8.36 21.59 16.19
CA LEU A 491 -8.13 20.36 15.40
C LEU A 491 -6.67 19.86 15.50
N LYS A 492 -5.69 20.73 15.78
CA LYS A 492 -4.31 20.31 16.11
C LYS A 492 -4.21 19.44 17.36
N THR A 493 -5.21 19.51 18.26
CA THR A 493 -5.20 18.77 19.53
C THR A 493 -5.85 17.38 19.45
N LEU A 494 -6.43 17.03 18.30
CA LEU A 494 -7.21 15.80 18.10
C LEU A 494 -6.40 14.62 17.56
#